data_AF-A0A3M9XWL2-F1
#
_entry.id   AF-A0A3M9XWL2-F1
#
_cell.length_a   1.000
_cell.length_b   1.000
_cell.length_c   1.000
_cell.angle_alpha   90.00
_cell.angle_beta   90.00
_cell.angle_gamma   90.00
#
_symmetry.space_group_name_H-M   'P 1'
#
loop_
_entity.id
_entity.type
_entity.pdbx_description
1 polymer ?
#
loop_
_entity_poly.entity_id
_entity_poly.type
_entity_poly.pdbx_seq_one_letter_code
_entity_poly.pdbx_strand_id
1 'polypeptide(L)'
;MQISRSLKTMLVSGVTVSSLIVPCSVKVKNGTAPINSIASSVISPASSAVSSVISPAISPASSAISSAPAPTNGPGSSVPVGSAIRSCTVPGTFALTFDDGPFNFTDHVLDLLKAAGVKATFFVNGQNWGDINDYKPTVERILAEGHQLGSHTNRHPDLTTQSDAEIIEDMTTLENTLVSLVGRFPTYMRPPFFAYNDDTLSILGALGYHVIDADLDTNDWRYNNLGNETAVGIFQQGLAAGGTIALAHDVHQNTAEVLVPEFLRVLATTNLTAVPVGQCLGDPEENWYSTTRTATPTATGVPTPIVITSTVTPTGVIGPDGACGGDQGFVCLAGTCCSQFNFCGTSRDHCGTGCQNAFGVCA
;
A
#
# COMPACT_ATOMS: atom_id res chain seq x y z
N MET A 1 -47.97 -55.46 17.49
CA MET A 1 -47.98 -54.47 16.39
C MET A 1 -46.99 -54.98 15.34
N GLN A 2 -47.47 -55.11 14.09
CA GLN A 2 -46.96 -55.80 12.88
C GLN A 2 -45.44 -56.07 12.78
N ILE A 3 -44.98 -57.33 12.63
CA ILE A 3 -44.88 -58.16 11.40
C ILE A 3 -43.79 -57.69 10.41
N SER A 4 -42.67 -58.43 10.43
CA SER A 4 -41.91 -59.05 9.32
C SER A 4 -41.62 -58.23 8.04
N ARG A 5 -40.35 -58.21 7.60
CA ARG A 5 -39.90 -59.02 6.44
C ARG A 5 -38.40 -58.96 6.14
N SER A 6 -38.00 -60.08 5.56
CA SER A 6 -36.68 -60.59 5.17
C SER A 6 -36.09 -59.97 3.88
N LEU A 7 -34.76 -60.10 3.77
CA LEU A 7 -33.91 -60.28 2.56
C LEU A 7 -34.13 -59.39 1.33
N LYS A 8 -33.02 -58.78 0.85
CA LYS A 8 -32.41 -59.13 -0.45
C LYS A 8 -31.07 -58.41 -0.69
N THR A 9 -30.03 -59.23 -0.78
CA THR A 9 -28.79 -58.92 -1.51
C THR A 9 -29.10 -58.89 -3.01
N MET A 10 -28.70 -57.82 -3.70
CA MET A 10 -28.67 -57.77 -5.16
C MET A 10 -27.41 -57.02 -5.60
N LEU A 11 -26.45 -57.77 -6.14
CA LEU A 11 -25.41 -57.23 -7.03
C LEU A 11 -26.06 -56.85 -8.36
N VAL A 12 -25.77 -55.67 -8.91
CA VAL A 12 -25.63 -55.47 -10.36
C VAL A 12 -24.66 -54.29 -10.65
N SER A 13 -23.60 -54.65 -11.38
CA SER A 13 -22.78 -53.93 -12.37
C SER A 13 -22.30 -52.49 -12.14
N GLY A 14 -20.97 -52.38 -12.17
CA GLY A 14 -20.24 -51.15 -12.43
C GLY A 14 -20.56 -50.55 -13.80
N VAL A 15 -20.56 -49.22 -13.82
CA VAL A 15 -20.58 -48.41 -15.03
C VAL A 15 -19.18 -47.80 -15.17
N THR A 16 -18.47 -48.24 -16.19
CA THR A 16 -17.25 -47.61 -16.67
C THR A 16 -17.63 -46.30 -17.39
N VAL A 17 -17.07 -45.18 -16.94
CA VAL A 17 -17.19 -43.90 -17.65
C VAL A 17 -16.13 -43.89 -18.75
N SER A 18 -16.50 -44.34 -19.95
CA SER A 18 -15.69 -44.13 -21.15
C SER A 18 -15.68 -42.65 -21.51
N SER A 19 -14.49 -42.05 -21.50
CA SER A 19 -14.23 -40.70 -21.96
C SER A 19 -14.52 -40.59 -23.47
N LEU A 20 -15.57 -39.86 -23.85
CA LEU A 20 -15.73 -39.38 -25.22
C LEU A 20 -14.93 -38.09 -25.39
N ILE A 21 -13.76 -38.23 -26.00
CA ILE A 21 -13.00 -37.12 -26.57
C ILE A 21 -13.72 -36.73 -27.87
N VAL A 22 -14.34 -35.55 -27.90
CA VAL A 22 -14.85 -34.92 -29.12
C VAL A 22 -13.78 -33.95 -29.61
N PRO A 23 -13.11 -34.18 -30.74
CA PRO A 23 -12.19 -33.20 -31.31
C PRO A 23 -12.98 -32.11 -32.05
N CYS A 24 -12.98 -30.90 -31.48
CA CYS A 24 -13.48 -29.72 -32.18
C CYS A 24 -12.43 -29.31 -33.24
N SER A 25 -12.78 -29.48 -34.52
CA SER A 25 -11.96 -29.05 -35.65
C SER A 25 -12.29 -27.60 -36.01
N VAL A 26 -11.42 -26.66 -35.65
CA VAL A 26 -11.50 -25.27 -36.14
C VAL A 26 -10.77 -25.19 -37.49
N LYS A 27 -11.51 -24.91 -38.56
CA LYS A 27 -10.95 -24.55 -39.88
C LYS A 27 -10.37 -23.14 -39.82
N VAL A 28 -9.05 -23.03 -39.81
CA VAL A 28 -8.34 -21.77 -40.08
C VAL A 28 -8.27 -21.58 -41.59
N LYS A 29 -8.82 -20.46 -42.10
CA LYS A 29 -8.64 -20.03 -43.49
C LYS A 29 -7.29 -19.34 -43.65
N ASN A 30 -6.43 -19.92 -44.49
CA ASN A 30 -5.20 -19.31 -44.99
C ASN A 30 -5.50 -18.10 -45.88
N GLY A 31 -4.87 -16.96 -45.59
CA GLY A 31 -4.74 -15.82 -46.48
C GLY A 31 -3.27 -15.38 -46.50
N THR A 32 -2.62 -15.56 -47.65
CA THR A 32 -1.20 -15.30 -47.92
C THR A 32 -0.92 -13.88 -48.43
N ALA A 33 0.15 -13.28 -47.88
CA ALA A 33 1.18 -12.41 -48.52
C ALA A 33 0.79 -10.98 -48.99
N PRO A 34 1.75 -10.01 -49.11
CA PRO A 34 3.21 -10.20 -49.19
C PRO A 34 4.12 -9.31 -48.29
N ILE A 35 5.25 -9.94 -47.93
CA ILE A 35 6.64 -9.45 -47.86
C ILE A 35 6.94 -8.03 -48.38
N ASN A 36 7.65 -7.25 -47.56
CA ASN A 36 8.68 -6.31 -48.02
C ASN A 36 9.92 -6.39 -47.12
N SER A 37 11.05 -6.64 -47.78
CA SER A 37 12.40 -6.79 -47.22
C SER A 37 13.14 -5.48 -47.38
N ILE A 38 13.80 -4.97 -46.33
CA ILE A 38 15.03 -4.19 -46.52
C ILE A 38 16.00 -4.31 -45.32
N ALA A 39 17.09 -5.02 -45.59
CA ALA A 39 18.49 -4.75 -45.26
C ALA A 39 18.95 -4.43 -43.82
N SER A 40 19.81 -5.33 -43.35
CA SER A 40 20.83 -5.17 -42.31
C SER A 40 21.75 -3.97 -42.51
N SER A 41 22.23 -3.37 -41.41
CA SER A 41 23.64 -2.98 -41.32
C SER A 41 24.14 -3.03 -39.87
N VAL A 42 25.19 -3.83 -39.70
CA VAL A 42 26.04 -3.99 -38.54
C VAL A 42 27.19 -2.98 -38.66
N ILE A 43 27.42 -2.15 -37.64
CA ILE A 43 28.71 -1.51 -37.39
C ILE A 43 28.93 -1.40 -35.87
N SER A 44 30.02 -1.97 -35.37
CA SER A 44 30.70 -1.68 -34.11
C SER A 44 32.16 -1.32 -34.44
N PRO A 45 33.02 -1.00 -33.47
CA PRO A 45 32.99 0.12 -32.53
C PRO A 45 34.24 1.02 -32.73
N ALA A 46 34.30 2.19 -32.10
CA ALA A 46 35.55 2.96 -32.00
C ALA A 46 35.73 3.58 -30.62
N SER A 47 36.78 3.11 -29.94
CA SER A 47 37.38 3.66 -28.72
C SER A 47 38.25 4.87 -29.05
N SER A 48 38.34 5.84 -28.13
CA SER A 48 39.46 6.79 -27.85
C SER A 48 38.89 7.98 -27.09
N ALA A 49 39.54 8.68 -26.17
CA ALA A 49 40.71 8.47 -25.34
C ALA A 49 40.65 9.61 -24.29
N VAL A 50 41.16 9.31 -23.10
CA VAL A 50 41.73 10.15 -22.04
C VAL A 50 41.81 11.67 -22.28
N SER A 51 41.30 12.46 -21.33
CA SER A 51 41.98 13.68 -20.88
C SER A 51 41.60 14.05 -19.44
N SER A 52 42.64 14.05 -18.62
CA SER A 52 42.76 14.51 -17.24
C SER A 52 42.75 16.04 -17.16
N VAL A 53 41.93 16.61 -16.27
CA VAL A 53 42.14 17.99 -15.80
C VAL A 53 41.77 18.13 -14.32
N ILE A 54 42.83 18.11 -13.50
CA ILE A 54 43.15 18.97 -12.34
C ILE A 54 41.97 19.57 -11.56
N SER A 55 41.83 19.12 -10.32
CA SER A 55 41.04 19.74 -9.24
C SER A 55 41.61 21.09 -8.77
N PRO A 56 40.75 21.97 -8.26
CA PRO A 56 41.06 22.76 -7.08
C PRO A 56 40.25 22.24 -5.88
N ALA A 57 40.96 21.87 -4.83
CA ALA A 57 40.37 21.58 -3.53
C ALA A 57 39.79 22.86 -2.92
N ILE A 58 38.48 22.89 -2.73
CA ILE A 58 37.79 23.86 -1.86
C ILE A 58 37.13 23.03 -0.76
N SER A 59 37.67 23.12 0.45
CA SER A 59 37.03 22.60 1.66
C SER A 59 35.74 23.37 1.93
N PRO A 60 34.59 22.71 2.09
CA PRO A 60 33.50 23.26 2.87
C PRO A 60 33.72 22.87 4.34
N ALA A 61 33.73 23.87 5.21
CA ALA A 61 33.65 23.67 6.64
C ALA A 61 32.39 22.85 6.97
N SER A 62 32.57 21.72 7.68
CA SER A 62 31.46 20.97 8.27
C SER A 62 30.77 21.83 9.33
N SER A 63 29.69 22.49 8.95
CA SER A 63 28.62 22.81 9.89
C SER A 63 27.88 21.50 10.16
N ALA A 64 28.13 20.91 11.33
CA ALA A 64 27.39 19.76 11.81
C ALA A 64 25.93 20.18 12.02
N ILE A 65 25.08 19.92 11.03
CA ILE A 65 23.63 19.92 11.21
C ILE A 65 23.33 18.66 12.01
N SER A 66 22.89 18.85 13.25
CA SER A 66 22.39 17.80 14.11
C SER A 66 21.14 17.18 13.47
N SER A 67 21.33 16.14 12.65
CA SER A 67 20.26 15.29 12.17
C SER A 67 19.65 14.58 13.38
N ALA A 68 18.37 14.83 13.64
CA ALA A 68 17.58 13.98 14.53
C ALA A 68 17.71 12.52 14.05
N PRO A 69 17.84 11.54 14.96
CA PRO A 69 17.94 10.14 14.56
C PRO A 69 16.70 9.73 13.79
N ALA A 70 16.88 9.07 12.65
CA ALA A 70 15.81 8.43 11.90
C ALA A 70 15.07 7.44 12.83
N PRO A 71 13.74 7.29 12.72
CA PRO A 71 13.02 6.27 13.46
C PRO A 71 13.63 4.91 13.11
N THR A 72 14.24 4.26 14.11
CA THR A 72 14.94 2.99 13.90
C THR A 72 13.93 1.88 13.77
N ASN A 73 14.02 1.11 12.69
CA ASN A 73 13.38 -0.20 12.60
C ASN A 73 13.74 -1.02 13.85
N GLY A 74 12.79 -1.82 14.37
CA GLY A 74 13.08 -2.78 15.43
C GLY A 74 14.27 -3.68 15.04
N PRO A 75 14.98 -4.28 16.02
CA PRO A 75 16.19 -5.05 15.74
C PRO A 75 15.89 -6.22 14.80
N GLY A 76 16.21 -6.06 13.51
CA GLY A 76 16.14 -7.12 12.50
C GLY A 76 15.26 -6.84 11.27
N SER A 77 14.39 -5.82 11.26
CA SER A 77 13.57 -5.50 10.07
C SER A 77 14.29 -4.53 9.13
N SER A 78 14.41 -4.91 7.85
CA SER A 78 14.89 -4.03 6.78
C SER A 78 13.77 -3.25 6.09
N VAL A 79 12.50 -3.46 6.46
CA VAL A 79 11.36 -2.80 5.85
C VAL A 79 11.28 -1.36 6.38
N PRO A 80 11.15 -0.33 5.53
CA PRO A 80 11.12 1.06 5.99
C PRO A 80 9.81 1.38 6.72
N VAL A 81 9.89 2.24 7.73
CA VAL A 81 8.73 2.89 8.38
C VAL A 81 8.54 4.29 7.82
N GLY A 82 7.31 4.82 7.85
CA GLY A 82 7.00 6.18 7.39
C GLY A 82 7.32 6.44 5.92
N SER A 83 7.22 5.42 5.08
CA SER A 83 7.41 5.50 3.63
C SER A 83 6.44 4.55 2.95
N ALA A 84 5.84 4.99 1.84
CA ALA A 84 4.88 4.19 1.10
C ALA A 84 5.55 3.01 0.40
N ILE A 85 5.00 1.81 0.59
CA ILE A 85 5.46 0.56 0.01
C ILE A 85 4.37 0.05 -0.94
N ARG A 86 4.69 -0.07 -2.23
CA ARG A 86 3.70 -0.37 -3.28
C ARG A 86 3.76 -1.79 -3.83
N SER A 87 4.90 -2.47 -3.69
CA SER A 87 5.16 -3.76 -4.35
C SER A 87 5.92 -4.70 -3.44
N CYS A 88 5.79 -6.01 -3.68
CA CYS A 88 6.62 -7.02 -3.04
C CYS A 88 8.09 -6.87 -3.40
N THR A 89 8.97 -7.22 -2.47
CA THR A 89 10.43 -7.27 -2.69
C THR A 89 10.92 -8.71 -2.84
N VAL A 90 10.17 -9.68 -2.33
CA VAL A 90 10.49 -11.11 -2.49
C VAL A 90 9.99 -11.60 -3.86
N PRO A 91 10.87 -12.13 -4.72
CA PRO A 91 10.46 -12.61 -6.03
C PRO A 91 9.47 -13.77 -5.95
N GLY A 92 8.46 -13.77 -6.84
CA GLY A 92 7.47 -14.84 -6.93
C GLY A 92 6.41 -14.82 -5.83
N THR A 93 6.40 -13.81 -4.96
CA THR A 93 5.31 -13.62 -3.98
C THR A 93 4.26 -12.65 -4.50
N PHE A 94 3.04 -12.82 -3.99
CA PHE A 94 1.91 -11.94 -4.26
C PHE A 94 1.12 -11.71 -2.96
N ALA A 95 0.75 -10.47 -2.65
CA ALA A 95 -0.02 -10.14 -1.45
C ALA A 95 -1.46 -9.79 -1.82
N LEU A 96 -2.38 -10.67 -1.45
CA LEU A 96 -3.81 -10.35 -1.40
C LEU A 96 -4.09 -9.58 -0.12
N THR A 97 -4.66 -8.38 -0.25
CA THR A 97 -4.96 -7.52 0.89
C THR A 97 -6.42 -7.07 0.89
N PHE A 98 -7.01 -7.00 2.09
CA PHE A 98 -8.41 -6.64 2.30
C PHE A 98 -8.50 -5.50 3.32
N ASP A 99 -9.21 -4.43 2.95
CA ASP A 99 -9.41 -3.26 3.78
C ASP A 99 -10.84 -3.20 4.36
N ASP A 100 -11.06 -2.29 5.30
CA ASP A 100 -12.33 -1.89 5.92
C ASP A 100 -12.98 -2.84 6.93
N GLY A 101 -12.56 -4.10 6.95
CA GLY A 101 -13.08 -5.12 7.84
C GLY A 101 -12.60 -5.02 9.30
N PRO A 102 -12.95 -6.01 10.15
CA PRO A 102 -13.84 -7.13 9.84
C PRO A 102 -15.31 -6.70 9.70
N PHE A 103 -16.07 -7.45 8.90
CA PHE A 103 -17.51 -7.25 8.74
C PHE A 103 -18.20 -8.59 8.38
N ASN A 104 -19.43 -8.51 7.85
CA ASN A 104 -20.30 -9.67 7.64
C ASN A 104 -19.76 -10.76 6.69
N PHE A 105 -18.83 -10.43 5.79
CA PHE A 105 -18.29 -11.39 4.82
C PHE A 105 -16.85 -11.83 5.12
N THR A 106 -16.19 -11.25 6.12
CA THR A 106 -14.79 -11.58 6.46
C THR A 106 -14.61 -13.05 6.79
N ASP A 107 -15.50 -13.64 7.60
CA ASP A 107 -15.44 -15.07 7.91
C ASP A 107 -15.63 -15.97 6.68
N HIS A 108 -16.44 -15.55 5.70
CA HIS A 108 -16.59 -16.26 4.43
C HIS A 108 -15.31 -16.18 3.59
N VAL A 109 -14.68 -15.01 3.53
CA VAL A 109 -13.37 -14.84 2.86
C VAL A 109 -12.32 -15.73 3.51
N LEU A 110 -12.24 -15.78 4.84
CA LEU A 110 -11.32 -16.67 5.57
C LEU A 110 -11.54 -18.15 5.21
N ASP A 111 -12.79 -18.61 5.13
CA ASP A 111 -13.11 -19.98 4.73
C ASP A 111 -12.60 -20.30 3.31
N LEU A 112 -12.78 -19.37 2.36
CA LEU A 112 -12.29 -19.52 0.98
C LEU A 112 -10.75 -19.57 0.92
N LEU A 113 -10.07 -18.66 1.64
CA LEU A 113 -8.62 -18.61 1.69
C LEU A 113 -8.04 -19.89 2.31
N LYS A 114 -8.63 -20.36 3.42
CA LYS A 114 -8.26 -21.61 4.08
C LYS A 114 -8.44 -22.82 3.16
N ALA A 115 -9.55 -22.91 2.44
CA ALA A 115 -9.81 -23.99 1.49
C ALA A 115 -8.78 -24.02 0.34
N ALA A 116 -8.30 -22.85 -0.09
CA ALA A 116 -7.26 -22.73 -1.11
C ALA A 116 -5.82 -22.84 -0.56
N GLY A 117 -5.64 -22.90 0.77
CA GLY A 117 -4.31 -22.89 1.39
C GLY A 117 -3.55 -21.57 1.22
N VAL A 118 -4.27 -20.47 0.99
CA VAL A 118 -3.71 -19.13 0.72
C VAL A 118 -3.73 -18.28 1.98
N LYS A 119 -2.70 -17.45 2.16
CA LYS A 119 -2.62 -16.44 3.21
C LYS A 119 -2.75 -15.04 2.60
N ALA A 120 -3.19 -14.09 3.42
CA ALA A 120 -3.55 -12.74 3.01
C ALA A 120 -3.24 -11.75 4.15
N THR A 121 -3.41 -10.46 3.90
CA THR A 121 -3.33 -9.40 4.92
C THR A 121 -4.66 -8.68 5.02
N PHE A 122 -5.15 -8.46 6.23
CA PHE A 122 -6.38 -7.72 6.51
C PHE A 122 -6.03 -6.40 7.23
N PHE A 123 -6.25 -5.26 6.59
CA PHE A 123 -6.13 -3.95 7.19
C PHE A 123 -7.47 -3.58 7.84
N VAL A 124 -7.53 -3.68 9.16
CA VAL A 124 -8.78 -3.58 9.90
C VAL A 124 -9.01 -2.19 10.48
N ASN A 125 -10.28 -1.81 10.59
CA ASN A 125 -10.71 -0.63 11.35
C ASN A 125 -11.17 -0.98 12.75
N GLY A 126 -11.27 0.04 13.62
CA GLY A 126 -11.88 -0.10 14.93
C GLY A 126 -13.39 0.18 14.91
N GLN A 127 -13.79 1.30 14.32
CA GLN A 127 -15.18 1.72 14.13
C GLN A 127 -15.37 2.23 12.70
N ASN A 128 -15.87 1.37 11.82
CA ASN A 128 -16.18 1.70 10.43
C ASN A 128 -17.50 1.03 10.00
N TRP A 129 -17.43 -0.07 9.24
CA TRP A 129 -18.60 -0.89 8.87
C TRP A 129 -19.23 -1.61 10.06
N GLY A 130 -18.40 -1.92 11.06
CA GLY A 130 -18.80 -2.43 12.37
C GLY A 130 -17.86 -1.94 13.46
N ASP A 131 -18.15 -2.30 14.70
CA ASP A 131 -17.24 -2.14 15.83
C ASP A 131 -16.40 -3.42 15.99
N ILE A 132 -15.07 -3.30 15.90
CA ILE A 132 -14.15 -4.44 15.97
C ILE A 132 -14.31 -5.27 17.26
N ASN A 133 -14.83 -4.69 18.34
CA ASN A 133 -15.10 -5.41 19.59
C ASN A 133 -16.14 -6.52 19.40
N ASP A 134 -17.08 -6.35 18.46
CA ASP A 134 -18.08 -7.37 18.11
C ASP A 134 -17.50 -8.50 17.25
N TYR A 135 -16.31 -8.29 16.67
CA TYR A 135 -15.64 -9.21 15.76
C TYR A 135 -14.40 -9.87 16.37
N LYS A 136 -14.26 -9.89 17.71
CA LYS A 136 -13.14 -10.56 18.39
C LYS A 136 -12.87 -11.98 17.86
N PRO A 137 -13.87 -12.87 17.68
CA PRO A 137 -13.61 -14.20 17.14
C PRO A 137 -13.02 -14.18 15.73
N THR A 138 -13.48 -13.27 14.86
CA THR A 138 -12.96 -13.12 13.50
C THR A 138 -11.52 -12.60 13.50
N VAL A 139 -11.18 -11.64 14.36
CA VAL A 139 -9.79 -11.16 14.53
C VAL A 139 -8.88 -12.28 15.04
N GLU A 140 -9.34 -13.08 16.00
CA GLU A 140 -8.60 -14.27 16.47
C GLU A 140 -8.41 -15.30 15.35
N ARG A 141 -9.42 -15.49 14.49
CA ARG A 141 -9.31 -16.38 13.32
C ARG A 141 -8.31 -15.89 12.29
N ILE A 142 -8.29 -14.59 11.96
CA ILE A 142 -7.30 -14.00 11.03
C ILE A 142 -5.89 -14.41 11.47
N LEU A 143 -5.57 -14.21 12.76
CA LEU A 143 -4.26 -14.56 13.32
C LEU A 143 -4.03 -16.07 13.39
N ALA A 144 -4.99 -16.84 13.91
CA ALA A 144 -4.85 -18.29 14.12
C ALA A 144 -4.74 -19.07 12.80
N GLU A 145 -5.33 -18.55 11.73
CA GLU A 145 -5.24 -19.13 10.39
C GLU A 145 -4.00 -18.64 9.62
N GLY A 146 -3.12 -17.85 10.22
CA GLY A 146 -1.82 -17.44 9.65
C GLY A 146 -1.91 -16.31 8.62
N HIS A 147 -2.99 -15.53 8.65
CA HIS A 147 -3.06 -14.27 7.92
C HIS A 147 -2.37 -13.17 8.72
N GLN A 148 -1.96 -12.10 8.04
CA GLN A 148 -1.48 -10.89 8.71
C GLN A 148 -2.66 -9.97 9.00
N LEU A 149 -2.57 -9.30 10.14
CA LEU A 149 -3.48 -8.22 10.53
C LEU A 149 -2.67 -6.92 10.43
N GLY A 150 -3.22 -5.91 9.77
CA GLY A 150 -2.69 -4.56 9.65
C GLY A 150 -3.69 -3.54 10.17
N SER A 151 -3.24 -2.32 10.45
CA SER A 151 -4.12 -1.21 10.85
C SER A 151 -4.64 -0.47 9.62
N HIS A 152 -5.94 -0.16 9.59
CA HIS A 152 -6.51 0.76 8.62
C HIS A 152 -7.03 2.04 9.27
N THR A 153 -6.42 2.43 10.41
CA THR A 153 -6.90 3.47 11.35
C THR A 153 -8.15 3.03 12.13
N ASN A 154 -8.48 3.70 13.23
CA ASN A 154 -9.68 3.42 14.01
C ASN A 154 -10.96 3.84 13.27
N ARG A 155 -11.03 5.08 12.73
CA ARG A 155 -12.27 5.70 12.20
C ARG A 155 -12.32 5.84 10.67
N HIS A 156 -11.28 5.39 9.96
CA HIS A 156 -11.16 5.55 8.51
C HIS A 156 -11.15 7.02 8.01
N PRO A 157 -10.45 7.99 8.64
CA PRO A 157 -10.38 9.35 8.11
C PRO A 157 -9.34 9.48 6.98
N ASP A 158 -9.54 10.44 6.08
CA ASP A 158 -8.46 10.91 5.21
C ASP A 158 -7.38 11.60 6.06
N LEU A 159 -6.23 10.94 6.21
CA LEU A 159 -5.15 11.41 7.09
C LEU A 159 -4.60 12.78 6.68
N THR A 160 -4.70 13.18 5.40
CA THR A 160 -4.20 14.48 4.93
C THR A 160 -5.04 15.65 5.41
N THR A 161 -6.26 15.37 5.89
CA THR A 161 -7.20 16.36 6.45
C THR A 161 -7.17 16.42 7.96
N GLN A 162 -6.44 15.50 8.61
CA GLN A 162 -6.37 15.40 10.07
C GLN A 162 -5.17 16.18 10.60
N SER A 163 -5.29 16.71 11.82
CA SER A 163 -4.14 17.20 12.57
C SER A 163 -3.27 16.05 13.08
N ASP A 164 -2.01 16.34 13.43
CA ASP A 164 -1.08 15.35 13.98
C ASP A 164 -1.68 14.61 15.19
N ALA A 165 -2.37 15.36 16.07
CA ALA A 165 -3.02 14.82 17.25
C ALA A 165 -4.13 13.82 16.89
N GLU A 166 -4.95 14.15 15.90
CA GLU A 166 -6.02 13.27 15.44
C GLU A 166 -5.47 12.00 14.76
N ILE A 167 -4.40 12.10 13.97
CA ILE A 167 -3.74 10.91 13.38
C ILE A 167 -3.20 10.01 14.48
N ILE A 168 -2.49 10.58 15.46
CA ILE A 168 -1.91 9.83 16.58
C ILE A 168 -3.02 9.17 17.41
N GLU A 169 -4.08 9.90 17.73
CA GLU A 169 -5.23 9.37 18.46
C GLU A 169 -5.91 8.24 17.70
N ASP A 170 -6.14 8.39 16.39
CA ASP A 170 -6.81 7.38 15.58
C ASP A 170 -6.01 6.07 15.52
N MET A 171 -4.71 6.17 15.27
CA MET A 171 -3.83 4.99 15.23
C MET A 171 -3.74 4.32 16.59
N THR A 172 -3.47 5.08 17.66
CA THR A 172 -3.27 4.52 19.00
C THR A 172 -4.55 3.99 19.64
N THR A 173 -5.73 4.50 19.26
CA THR A 173 -7.02 3.96 19.71
C THR A 173 -7.24 2.53 19.19
N LEU A 174 -6.96 2.29 17.92
CA LEU A 174 -7.07 0.94 17.35
C LEU A 174 -6.03 0.00 17.98
N GLU A 175 -4.81 0.46 18.23
CA GLU A 175 -3.78 -0.33 18.91
C GLU A 175 -4.22 -0.80 20.29
N ASN A 176 -4.73 0.11 21.12
CA ASN A 176 -5.21 -0.20 22.46
C ASN A 176 -6.36 -1.22 22.42
N THR A 177 -7.24 -1.08 21.42
CA THR A 177 -8.33 -2.02 21.18
C THR A 177 -7.79 -3.40 20.82
N LEU A 178 -6.88 -3.48 19.85
CA LEU A 178 -6.27 -4.76 19.41
C LEU A 178 -5.43 -5.42 20.50
N VAL A 179 -4.70 -4.66 21.31
CA VAL A 179 -4.00 -5.21 22.49
C VAL A 179 -5.00 -5.83 23.47
N SER A 180 -6.15 -5.18 23.69
CA SER A 180 -7.19 -5.72 24.57
C SER A 180 -7.86 -6.98 24.00
N LEU A 181 -8.01 -7.06 22.67
CA LEU A 181 -8.66 -8.20 22.00
C LEU A 181 -7.73 -9.41 21.83
N VAL A 182 -6.48 -9.18 21.41
CA VAL A 182 -5.54 -10.23 20.96
C VAL A 182 -4.12 -10.07 21.49
N GLY A 183 -3.87 -9.16 22.43
CA GLY A 183 -2.60 -9.03 23.15
C GLY A 183 -1.46 -8.35 22.38
N ARG A 184 -1.72 -7.88 21.15
CA ARG A 184 -0.75 -7.21 20.28
C ARG A 184 -1.45 -6.29 19.29
N PHE A 185 -0.71 -5.35 18.71
CA PHE A 185 -1.15 -4.46 17.64
C PHE A 185 -0.20 -4.52 16.44
N PRO A 186 -0.66 -4.22 15.22
CA PRO A 186 0.15 -4.31 14.01
C PRO A 186 1.17 -3.16 13.88
N THR A 187 2.33 -3.44 13.31
CA THR A 187 3.31 -2.44 12.86
C THR A 187 3.11 -2.07 11.39
N TYR A 188 2.18 -2.73 10.71
CA TYR A 188 1.79 -2.46 9.34
C TYR A 188 0.47 -1.69 9.31
N MET A 189 0.39 -0.67 8.46
CA MET A 189 -0.86 0.05 8.23
C MET A 189 -1.03 0.45 6.78
N ARG A 190 -2.28 0.67 6.38
CA ARG A 190 -2.64 1.28 5.11
C ARG A 190 -3.42 2.57 5.37
N PRO A 191 -3.05 3.71 4.77
CA PRO A 191 -3.82 4.95 4.88
C PRO A 191 -5.17 4.81 4.15
N PRO A 192 -6.30 5.19 4.78
CA PRO A 192 -7.59 5.32 4.10
C PRO A 192 -7.47 6.12 2.81
N PHE A 193 -8.16 5.67 1.76
CA PHE A 193 -8.16 6.29 0.42
C PHE A 193 -6.80 6.38 -0.27
N PHE A 194 -5.76 5.71 0.26
CA PHE A 194 -4.36 5.97 -0.08
C PHE A 194 -3.97 7.45 0.09
N ALA A 195 -4.66 8.18 0.96
CA ALA A 195 -4.42 9.60 1.18
C ALA A 195 -3.33 9.79 2.23
N TYR A 196 -2.15 10.19 1.77
CA TYR A 196 -1.00 10.52 2.60
C TYR A 196 -0.13 11.60 1.95
N ASN A 197 0.65 12.31 2.77
CA ASN A 197 1.64 13.29 2.38
C ASN A 197 2.88 13.15 3.29
N ASP A 198 3.90 13.99 3.10
CA ASP A 198 5.14 13.90 3.88
C ASP A 198 4.92 14.07 5.40
N ASP A 199 3.95 14.89 5.80
CA ASP A 199 3.63 15.08 7.22
C ASP A 199 2.97 13.83 7.80
N THR A 200 1.98 13.23 7.10
CA THR A 200 1.36 11.98 7.56
C THR A 200 2.36 10.82 7.60
N LEU A 201 3.23 10.70 6.59
CA LEU A 201 4.28 9.69 6.55
C LEU A 201 5.30 9.88 7.69
N SER A 202 5.65 11.13 8.01
CA SER A 202 6.52 11.44 9.15
C SER A 202 5.90 10.99 10.48
N ILE A 203 4.60 11.24 10.68
CA ILE A 203 3.88 10.85 11.90
C ILE A 203 3.78 9.32 11.99
N LEU A 204 3.40 8.66 10.90
CA LEU A 204 3.32 7.20 10.82
C LEU A 204 4.69 6.55 11.05
N GLY A 205 5.76 7.14 10.53
CA GLY A 205 7.14 6.72 10.79
C GLY A 205 7.54 6.88 12.26
N ALA A 206 7.18 8.01 12.89
CA ALA A 206 7.39 8.23 14.33
C ALA A 206 6.57 7.27 15.21
N LEU A 207 5.42 6.83 14.72
CA LEU A 207 4.60 5.78 15.33
C LEU A 207 5.12 4.36 15.06
N GLY A 208 6.13 4.20 14.20
CA GLY A 208 6.76 2.92 13.86
C GLY A 208 5.99 2.08 12.83
N TYR A 209 5.17 2.72 11.99
CA TYR A 209 4.36 2.02 10.99
C TYR A 209 5.07 1.87 9.64
N HIS A 210 5.03 0.65 9.11
CA HIS A 210 5.21 0.37 7.69
C HIS A 210 3.94 0.80 6.95
N VAL A 211 4.07 1.68 5.97
CA VAL A 211 2.92 2.28 5.25
C VAL A 211 2.72 1.55 3.93
N ILE A 212 1.65 0.77 3.84
CA ILE A 212 1.37 -0.13 2.72
C ILE A 212 0.36 0.51 1.77
N ASP A 213 0.79 0.71 0.54
CA ASP A 213 -0.01 1.14 -0.60
C ASP A 213 -0.37 -0.11 -1.44
N ALA A 214 -0.72 0.04 -2.71
CA ALA A 214 -0.93 -1.04 -3.65
C ALA A 214 -0.42 -0.66 -5.05
N ASP A 215 0.08 -1.64 -5.80
CA ASP A 215 0.39 -1.52 -7.23
C ASP A 215 -0.68 -2.20 -8.12
N LEU A 216 -1.71 -2.79 -7.50
CA LEU A 216 -2.88 -3.37 -8.15
C LEU A 216 -4.15 -3.01 -7.36
N ASP A 217 -4.91 -2.03 -7.86
CA ASP A 217 -6.22 -1.67 -7.31
C ASP A 217 -7.35 -2.27 -8.15
N THR A 218 -8.16 -3.13 -7.53
CA THR A 218 -9.26 -3.82 -8.22
C THR A 218 -10.49 -2.95 -8.46
N ASN A 219 -10.60 -1.80 -7.78
CA ASN A 219 -11.79 -0.94 -7.78
C ASN A 219 -13.08 -1.71 -7.43
N ASP A 220 -12.99 -2.76 -6.61
CA ASP A 220 -14.11 -3.62 -6.24
C ASP A 220 -15.26 -2.86 -5.57
N TRP A 221 -14.96 -1.85 -4.75
CA TRP A 221 -15.92 -0.95 -4.14
C TRP A 221 -16.81 -0.22 -5.16
N ARG A 222 -16.28 0.07 -6.36
CA ARG A 222 -17.03 0.72 -7.45
C ARG A 222 -17.93 -0.25 -8.21
N TYR A 223 -17.60 -1.55 -8.18
CA TYR A 223 -18.25 -2.61 -8.95
C TYR A 223 -18.85 -3.68 -8.04
N ASN A 224 -19.49 -3.27 -6.94
CA ASN A 224 -19.91 -4.16 -5.85
C ASN A 224 -21.32 -4.77 -5.97
N ASN A 225 -22.00 -4.60 -7.11
CA ASN A 225 -23.24 -5.33 -7.39
C ASN A 225 -22.93 -6.82 -7.55
N LEU A 226 -23.64 -7.70 -6.84
CA LEU A 226 -23.42 -9.14 -6.89
C LEU A 226 -23.48 -9.68 -8.33
N GLY A 227 -22.44 -10.41 -8.72
CA GLY A 227 -22.28 -10.97 -10.07
C GLY A 227 -21.57 -10.05 -11.05
N ASN A 228 -21.12 -8.87 -10.64
CA ASN A 228 -20.32 -7.99 -11.50
C ASN A 228 -18.85 -8.45 -11.52
N GLU A 229 -18.34 -8.79 -12.70
CA GLU A 229 -16.97 -9.30 -12.89
C GLU A 229 -15.96 -8.21 -13.31
N THR A 230 -16.33 -6.92 -13.31
CA THR A 230 -15.42 -5.85 -13.76
C THR A 230 -14.13 -5.81 -12.94
N ALA A 231 -14.23 -5.96 -11.61
CA ALA A 231 -13.08 -6.03 -10.72
C ALA A 231 -12.19 -7.26 -11.00
N VAL A 232 -12.78 -8.38 -11.42
CA VAL A 232 -12.03 -9.59 -11.85
C VAL A 232 -11.17 -9.28 -13.07
N GLY A 233 -11.73 -8.58 -14.06
CA GLY A 233 -11.00 -8.16 -15.26
C GLY A 233 -9.87 -7.18 -14.95
N ILE A 234 -10.09 -6.24 -14.03
CA ILE A 234 -9.05 -5.29 -13.57
C ILE A 234 -7.92 -6.04 -12.86
N PHE A 235 -8.26 -6.98 -11.97
CA PHE A 235 -7.28 -7.82 -11.29
C PHE A 235 -6.42 -8.62 -12.26
N GLN A 236 -7.04 -9.31 -13.22
CA GLN A 236 -6.29 -10.10 -14.21
C GLN A 236 -5.34 -9.23 -15.03
N GLN A 237 -5.75 -8.01 -15.41
CA GLN A 237 -4.91 -7.06 -16.12
C GLN A 237 -3.75 -6.55 -15.26
N GLY A 238 -4.02 -6.15 -14.01
CA GLY A 238 -2.99 -5.68 -13.09
C GLY A 238 -1.97 -6.76 -12.75
N LEU A 239 -2.42 -8.01 -12.56
CA LEU A 239 -1.56 -9.16 -12.35
C LEU A 239 -0.67 -9.42 -13.57
N ALA A 240 -1.25 -9.38 -14.78
CA ALA A 240 -0.49 -9.54 -16.03
C ALA A 240 0.50 -8.39 -16.27
N ALA A 241 0.23 -7.20 -15.74
CA ALA A 241 1.13 -6.04 -15.77
C ALA A 241 2.25 -6.11 -14.70
N GLY A 242 2.23 -7.12 -13.83
CA GLY A 242 3.26 -7.35 -12.81
C GLY A 242 2.96 -6.73 -11.45
N GLY A 243 1.71 -6.34 -11.18
CA GLY A 243 1.29 -5.94 -9.83
C GLY A 243 1.43 -7.08 -8.83
N THR A 244 1.79 -6.76 -7.59
CA THR A 244 2.17 -7.72 -6.55
C THR A 244 1.49 -7.49 -5.20
N ILE A 245 0.95 -6.31 -4.93
CA ILE A 245 0.13 -6.00 -3.75
C ILE A 245 -1.25 -5.57 -4.25
N ALA A 246 -2.24 -6.44 -4.09
CA ALA A 246 -3.60 -6.21 -4.54
C ALA A 246 -4.50 -5.65 -3.45
N LEU A 247 -5.21 -4.56 -3.74
CA LEU A 247 -6.26 -3.98 -2.92
C LEU A 247 -7.64 -4.57 -3.29
N ALA A 248 -8.37 -5.00 -2.27
CA ALA A 248 -9.81 -5.28 -2.29
C ALA A 248 -10.41 -4.96 -0.90
N HIS A 249 -11.73 -5.08 -0.75
CA HIS A 249 -12.45 -4.78 0.50
C HIS A 249 -13.39 -5.94 0.84
N ASP A 250 -13.10 -6.67 1.92
CA ASP A 250 -13.86 -7.86 2.33
C ASP A 250 -15.22 -7.52 2.97
N VAL A 251 -15.53 -6.24 3.12
CA VAL A 251 -16.85 -5.73 3.54
C VAL A 251 -17.91 -5.83 2.45
N HIS A 252 -17.52 -6.07 1.19
CA HIS A 252 -18.43 -6.17 0.05
C HIS A 252 -18.78 -7.62 -0.32
N GLN A 253 -20.07 -7.89 -0.48
CA GLN A 253 -20.56 -9.23 -0.87
C GLN A 253 -19.99 -9.69 -2.21
N ASN A 254 -19.96 -8.81 -3.23
CA ASN A 254 -19.42 -9.17 -4.55
C ASN A 254 -17.91 -9.48 -4.48
N THR A 255 -17.17 -8.81 -3.60
CA THR A 255 -15.76 -9.13 -3.36
C THR A 255 -15.63 -10.53 -2.79
N ALA A 256 -16.39 -10.86 -1.74
CA ALA A 256 -16.32 -12.16 -1.09
C ALA A 256 -16.81 -13.33 -1.98
N GLU A 257 -17.92 -13.14 -2.70
CA GLU A 257 -18.59 -14.23 -3.43
C GLU A 257 -18.15 -14.37 -4.90
N VAL A 258 -17.55 -13.34 -5.50
CA VAL A 258 -17.15 -13.34 -6.92
C VAL A 258 -15.65 -13.08 -7.07
N LEU A 259 -15.15 -11.98 -6.51
CA LEU A 259 -13.75 -11.58 -6.74
C LEU A 259 -12.75 -12.52 -6.07
N VAL A 260 -12.95 -12.90 -4.81
CA VAL A 260 -12.05 -13.79 -4.07
C VAL A 260 -11.95 -15.19 -4.71
N PRO A 261 -13.06 -15.88 -5.07
CA PRO A 261 -12.96 -17.13 -5.82
C PRO A 261 -12.14 -17.00 -7.11
N GLU A 262 -12.28 -15.89 -7.84
CA GLU A 262 -11.53 -15.65 -9.07
C GLU A 262 -10.05 -15.32 -8.81
N PHE A 263 -9.71 -14.58 -7.75
CA PHE A 263 -8.32 -14.41 -7.31
C PHE A 263 -7.65 -15.77 -7.12
N LEU A 264 -8.29 -16.65 -6.35
CA LEU A 264 -7.76 -17.96 -6.00
C LEU A 264 -7.63 -18.85 -7.24
N ARG A 265 -8.63 -18.84 -8.13
CA ARG A 265 -8.59 -19.58 -9.39
C ARG A 265 -7.44 -19.11 -10.29
N VAL A 266 -7.27 -17.79 -10.46
CA VAL A 266 -6.20 -17.22 -11.31
C VAL A 266 -4.83 -17.50 -10.70
N LEU A 267 -4.63 -17.24 -9.41
CA LEU A 267 -3.34 -17.44 -8.74
C LEU A 267 -2.89 -18.90 -8.80
N ALA A 268 -3.81 -19.86 -8.70
CA ALA A 268 -3.53 -21.29 -8.86
C ALA A 268 -3.01 -21.69 -10.26
N THR A 269 -3.17 -20.83 -11.27
CA THR A 269 -2.61 -21.04 -12.63
C THR A 269 -1.26 -20.34 -12.84
N THR A 270 -0.79 -19.59 -11.85
CA THR A 270 0.48 -18.87 -11.89
C THR A 270 1.55 -19.61 -11.10
N ASN A 271 2.82 -19.18 -11.24
CA ASN A 271 3.91 -19.60 -10.35
C ASN A 271 4.06 -18.68 -9.13
N LEU A 272 3.07 -17.82 -8.85
CA LEU A 272 3.11 -16.90 -7.71
C LEU A 272 2.63 -17.61 -6.44
N THR A 273 3.25 -17.28 -5.33
CA THR A 273 2.83 -17.73 -4.00
C THR A 273 2.13 -16.59 -3.29
N ALA A 274 0.85 -16.78 -2.99
CA ALA A 274 0.07 -15.80 -2.25
C ALA A 274 0.43 -15.85 -0.75
N VAL A 275 0.95 -14.74 -0.23
CA VAL A 275 1.52 -14.61 1.12
C VAL A 275 1.07 -13.30 1.76
N PRO A 276 1.16 -13.15 3.09
CA PRO A 276 0.92 -11.87 3.73
C PRO A 276 1.98 -10.83 3.32
N VAL A 277 1.63 -9.54 3.37
CA VAL A 277 2.49 -8.41 2.98
C VAL A 277 3.86 -8.47 3.66
N GLY A 278 3.92 -8.75 4.96
CA GLY A 278 5.21 -8.85 5.67
C GLY A 278 6.15 -9.89 5.05
N GLN A 279 5.64 -11.07 4.69
CA GLN A 279 6.42 -12.10 4.00
C GLN A 279 6.78 -11.69 2.55
N CYS A 280 5.86 -11.04 1.84
CA CYS A 280 6.08 -10.46 0.51
C CYS A 280 7.19 -9.38 0.51
N LEU A 281 7.45 -8.77 1.67
CA LEU A 281 8.53 -7.80 1.89
C LEU A 281 9.79 -8.40 2.55
N GLY A 282 9.78 -9.70 2.85
CA GLY A 282 10.89 -10.40 3.49
C GLY A 282 11.04 -10.08 4.99
N ASP A 283 10.00 -9.56 5.63
CA ASP A 283 9.99 -9.25 7.06
C ASP A 283 9.58 -10.49 7.88
N PRO A 284 10.40 -10.94 8.84
CA PRO A 284 10.02 -11.99 9.78
C PRO A 284 8.73 -11.66 10.56
N GLU A 285 7.90 -12.67 10.85
CA GLU A 285 6.58 -12.49 11.48
C GLU A 285 6.67 -11.81 12.86
N GLU A 286 7.77 -12.03 13.59
CA GLU A 286 8.02 -11.38 14.88
C GLU A 286 8.07 -9.85 14.81
N ASN A 287 8.28 -9.27 13.62
CA ASN A 287 8.33 -7.83 13.41
C ASN A 287 6.98 -7.23 13.00
N TRP A 288 5.99 -8.05 12.62
CA TRP A 288 4.70 -7.57 12.12
C TRP A 288 3.82 -6.95 13.22
N TYR A 289 4.17 -7.19 14.48
CA TYR A 289 3.38 -6.81 15.63
C TYR A 289 4.23 -6.29 16.77
N SER A 290 3.63 -5.45 17.62
CA SER A 290 4.16 -5.08 18.91
C SER A 290 3.13 -5.30 20.00
N THR A 291 3.61 -5.50 21.24
CA THR A 291 2.77 -5.61 22.44
C THR A 291 2.76 -4.33 23.26
N THR A 292 3.72 -3.42 23.02
CA THR A 292 3.85 -2.16 23.75
C THR A 292 4.38 -1.06 22.83
N ARG A 293 3.81 0.14 22.97
CA ARG A 293 4.33 1.32 22.28
C ARG A 293 5.54 1.85 23.04
N THR A 294 6.71 1.85 22.40
CA THR A 294 7.97 2.30 23.03
C THR A 294 7.98 3.82 23.23
N ALA A 295 7.35 4.56 22.31
CA ALA A 295 7.08 5.99 22.45
C ALA A 295 5.84 6.34 21.63
N THR A 296 4.98 7.19 22.19
CA THR A 296 3.97 7.90 21.42
C THR A 296 4.56 9.27 21.10
N PRO A 297 4.72 9.66 19.82
CA PRO A 297 5.10 11.02 19.51
C PRO A 297 4.09 11.95 20.18
N THR A 298 4.58 12.94 20.92
CA THR A 298 3.70 13.98 21.41
C THR A 298 3.28 14.75 20.17
N ALA A 299 1.99 14.74 19.85
CA ALA A 299 1.44 15.67 18.87
C ALA A 299 2.02 17.03 19.23
N THR A 300 2.77 17.67 18.34
CA THR A 300 3.22 19.04 18.57
C THR A 300 1.96 19.88 18.59
N GLY A 301 1.37 19.98 19.78
CA GLY A 301 0.09 20.60 20.01
C GLY A 301 0.19 22.05 19.55
N VAL A 302 -0.80 22.45 18.76
CA VAL A 302 -0.91 23.75 18.09
C VAL A 302 0.13 23.86 16.96
N PRO A 303 -0.25 24.31 15.73
CA PRO A 303 0.74 24.81 14.81
C PRO A 303 1.51 25.86 15.59
N THR A 304 2.75 25.56 15.97
CA THR A 304 3.59 26.59 16.54
C THR A 304 3.60 27.63 15.45
N PRO A 305 3.05 28.86 15.64
CA PRO A 305 3.27 29.89 14.65
C PRO A 305 4.78 29.88 14.50
N ILE A 306 5.26 29.57 13.30
CA ILE A 306 6.68 29.71 13.03
C ILE A 306 6.84 31.20 13.17
N VAL A 307 7.24 31.66 14.35
CA VAL A 307 7.67 33.03 14.54
C VAL A 307 9.00 33.05 13.82
N ILE A 308 8.94 33.17 12.50
CA ILE A 308 10.07 33.54 11.69
C ILE A 308 10.32 34.97 12.10
N THR A 309 11.18 35.17 13.10
CA THR A 309 11.79 36.47 13.38
C THR A 309 12.75 36.79 12.23
N SER A 310 12.21 36.96 11.02
CA SER A 310 12.88 37.69 9.94
C SER A 310 12.16 39.02 9.80
N THR A 311 12.76 40.05 10.37
CA THR A 311 12.32 41.45 10.26
C THR A 311 12.64 42.06 8.88
N VAL A 312 12.87 41.22 7.86
CA VAL A 312 13.27 41.66 6.52
C VAL A 312 12.12 41.37 5.58
N THR A 313 11.36 42.42 5.24
CA THR A 313 10.39 42.36 4.15
C THR A 313 11.16 42.35 2.81
N PRO A 314 11.02 41.32 1.96
CA PRO A 314 11.64 41.31 0.65
C PRO A 314 11.15 42.49 -0.19
N THR A 315 12.06 43.37 -0.61
CA THR A 315 11.75 44.51 -1.48
C THR A 315 12.03 44.13 -2.94
N GLY A 316 11.02 43.60 -3.63
CA GLY A 316 11.10 43.23 -5.04
C GLY A 316 9.73 43.24 -5.74
N VAL A 317 9.71 42.96 -7.03
CA VAL A 317 8.46 42.83 -7.80
C VAL A 317 7.84 41.46 -7.53
N ILE A 318 6.53 41.42 -7.27
CA ILE A 318 5.81 40.16 -7.14
C ILE A 318 5.83 39.43 -8.49
N GLY A 319 6.34 38.20 -8.51
CA GLY A 319 6.47 37.45 -9.75
C GLY A 319 5.11 37.03 -10.33
N PRO A 320 4.95 37.02 -11.66
CA PRO A 320 3.75 36.50 -12.31
C PRO A 320 3.62 35.00 -12.05
N ASP A 321 2.37 34.52 -11.96
CA ASP A 321 2.02 33.11 -11.80
C ASP A 321 2.71 32.40 -10.61
N GLY A 322 3.08 33.16 -9.57
CA GLY A 322 3.69 32.63 -8.36
C GLY A 322 5.19 32.36 -8.48
N ALA A 323 5.87 32.84 -9.52
CA ALA A 323 7.32 32.73 -9.65
C ALA A 323 8.06 33.59 -8.62
N CYS A 324 9.20 33.12 -8.15
CA CYS A 324 10.09 33.85 -7.23
C CYS A 324 11.56 33.47 -7.41
N GLY A 325 12.48 34.30 -6.96
CA GLY A 325 13.92 34.06 -7.16
C GLY A 325 14.38 34.26 -8.61
N GLY A 326 15.53 33.67 -8.95
CA GLY A 326 16.17 33.77 -10.27
C GLY A 326 16.78 35.15 -10.59
N ASP A 327 17.27 35.32 -11.82
CA ASP A 327 17.98 36.54 -12.27
C ASP A 327 17.12 37.81 -12.25
N GLN A 328 15.79 37.65 -12.23
CA GLN A 328 14.83 38.75 -12.17
C GLN A 328 14.51 39.19 -10.73
N GLY A 329 14.94 38.42 -9.72
CA GLY A 329 14.79 38.76 -8.31
C GLY A 329 13.34 38.89 -7.84
N PHE A 330 12.42 38.08 -8.39
CA PHE A 330 11.01 38.13 -8.02
C PHE A 330 10.79 37.71 -6.57
N VAL A 331 9.85 38.37 -5.91
CA VAL A 331 9.49 38.09 -4.52
C VAL A 331 8.07 37.55 -4.42
N CYS A 332 7.81 36.85 -3.32
CA CYS A 332 6.53 36.29 -2.99
C CYS A 332 5.62 37.30 -2.30
N LEU A 333 4.31 37.05 -2.39
CA LEU A 333 3.31 37.82 -1.65
C LEU A 333 3.55 37.65 -0.15
N ALA A 334 3.25 38.68 0.64
CA ALA A 334 3.36 38.63 2.09
C ALA A 334 2.64 37.40 2.66
N GLY A 335 3.33 36.66 3.54
CA GLY A 335 2.83 35.43 4.15
C GLY A 335 3.10 34.15 3.36
N THR A 336 3.83 34.23 2.24
CA THR A 336 4.27 33.09 1.44
C THR A 336 5.79 33.13 1.26
N CYS A 337 6.44 31.97 1.16
CA CYS A 337 7.87 31.88 0.89
C CYS A 337 8.18 31.25 -0.46
N CYS A 338 9.34 31.61 -0.99
CA CYS A 338 9.88 31.05 -2.21
C CYS A 338 10.55 29.70 -1.93
N SER A 339 10.04 28.62 -2.53
CA SER A 339 10.65 27.28 -2.43
C SER A 339 11.97 27.21 -3.21
N GLN A 340 12.75 26.14 -2.99
CA GLN A 340 13.93 25.82 -3.79
C GLN A 340 13.67 25.65 -5.30
N PHE A 341 12.40 25.50 -5.69
CA PHE A 341 11.97 25.38 -7.09
C PHE A 341 11.51 26.70 -7.70
N ASN A 342 11.77 27.83 -7.04
CA ASN A 342 11.46 29.18 -7.54
C ASN A 342 9.95 29.44 -7.69
N PHE A 343 9.14 28.87 -6.80
CA PHE A 343 7.70 29.12 -6.69
C PHE A 343 7.29 29.52 -5.27
N CYS A 344 6.32 30.43 -5.18
CA CYS A 344 5.75 30.92 -3.93
C CYS A 344 4.68 29.99 -3.39
N GLY A 345 4.67 29.81 -2.08
CA GLY A 345 3.66 28.99 -1.42
C GLY A 345 3.74 29.07 0.11
N THR A 346 2.86 28.32 0.75
CA THR A 346 2.72 28.25 2.21
C THR A 346 2.91 26.85 2.78
N SER A 347 3.14 25.83 1.93
CA SER A 347 3.37 24.46 2.39
C SER A 347 4.72 24.33 3.11
N ARG A 348 4.98 23.18 3.77
CA ARG A 348 6.28 22.91 4.42
C ARG A 348 7.47 22.95 3.44
N ASP A 349 7.27 22.64 2.16
CA ASP A 349 8.30 22.80 1.11
C ASP A 349 8.69 24.27 0.87
N HIS A 350 7.79 25.20 1.24
CA HIS A 350 7.98 26.64 1.14
C HIS A 350 8.39 27.24 2.48
N CYS A 351 7.75 26.83 3.58
CA CYS A 351 7.88 27.44 4.91
C CYS A 351 8.71 26.64 5.93
N GLY A 352 9.20 25.45 5.53
CA GLY A 352 10.12 24.62 6.30
C GLY A 352 11.58 24.90 5.94
N THR A 353 12.37 23.84 5.77
CA THR A 353 13.83 23.95 5.54
C THR A 353 14.20 24.57 4.18
N GLY A 354 13.27 24.65 3.23
CA GLY A 354 13.49 25.09 1.85
C GLY A 354 13.18 26.56 1.54
N CYS A 355 12.86 27.38 2.55
CA CYS A 355 12.46 28.77 2.37
C CYS A 355 13.63 29.68 1.94
N GLN A 356 13.57 30.22 0.71
CA GLN A 356 14.50 31.25 0.24
C GLN A 356 14.09 32.62 0.79
N ASN A 357 14.51 32.94 2.02
CA ASN A 357 14.14 34.16 2.75
C ASN A 357 14.44 35.49 2.03
N ALA A 358 15.33 35.50 1.04
CA ALA A 358 15.59 36.68 0.20
C ALA A 358 14.41 37.04 -0.72
N PHE A 359 13.52 36.08 -0.98
CA PHE A 359 12.45 36.18 -1.98
C PHE A 359 11.06 35.93 -1.40
N GLY A 360 10.90 35.69 -0.10
CA GLY A 360 9.61 35.48 0.53
C GLY A 360 9.77 35.07 1.99
N VAL A 361 8.76 35.35 2.80
CA VAL A 361 8.74 35.01 4.23
C VAL A 361 7.32 34.55 4.57
N CYS A 362 7.20 33.36 5.16
CA CYS A 362 5.92 32.83 5.61
C CYS A 362 5.39 33.62 6.82
N ALA A 363 4.06 33.67 6.95
CA ALA A 363 3.37 34.43 8.00
C ALA A 363 3.42 33.75 9.38
#